data_AF-A0A2H6F326-F1
#
_entry.id   AF-A0A2H6F326-F1
#
_cell.length_a   1.000
_cell.length_b   1.000
_cell.length_c   1.000
_cell.angle_alpha   90.00
_cell.angle_beta   90.00
_cell.angle_gamma   90.00
#
_symmetry.space_group_name_H-M   'P 1'
#
loop_
_entity.id
_entity.type
_entity.pdbx_description
1 polymer ?
#
loop_
_entity_poly.entity_id
_entity_poly.type
_entity_poly.pdbx_seq_one_letter_code
_entity_poly.pdbx_strand_id
1 'polypeptide(L)'
;MTKLTVFFLVIFLALLSLLSFFNKASVDLTVWKGVTYEDIPVIALIFISAAAGIVSMFIIAAIRDARRYVHNWQMQRKQKKESRIQESYSKGLEAFYVSRYEEARELFTRVIESDPSHLNALLRLGDIAFNEKDFVKATDYYLKTEELKPRSIEVLLSLAKVSEAKQKWQETIQYLDSILKIDGENAGILYRKRDIYERNRNWEELMEVQHKILKCKLSAEKEQEENKNLLGYKYELGKYYLETGSADKAIKTLKSIIKSDKDFIAAYLALAGAYLKDGNNKEARAILMKGYEETSSIVFLTRLEDHFITEGEPGTIIDIYQKAIQKDRKDLRLQFFLAKLYYRLEMIDYALDTINAIDSSAFDYRDLHVLLGSVYERRSEYEKAMNEFKNALKVEKPLLVPFCCSNCNYISDEWSGRCPECKSWNTFIFDIDEICKIQKRQSST
;
A
#
# COMPACT_ATOMS: atom_id res chain seq x y z
N MET A 1 -58.80 39.06 5.00
CA MET A 1 -59.18 39.71 3.72
C MET A 1 -60.64 39.50 3.35
N THR A 2 -61.22 38.31 3.54
CA THR A 2 -62.62 37.98 3.17
C THR A 2 -63.70 38.86 3.82
N LYS A 3 -63.54 39.28 5.09
CA LYS A 3 -64.54 40.16 5.75
C LYS A 3 -64.58 41.59 5.17
N LEU A 4 -63.43 42.13 4.72
CA LEU A 4 -63.33 43.47 4.16
C LEU A 4 -63.87 43.52 2.73
N THR A 5 -63.62 42.48 1.93
CA THR A 5 -64.16 42.36 0.57
C THR A 5 -65.68 42.22 0.55
N VAL A 6 -66.25 41.47 1.51
CA VAL A 6 -67.71 41.34 1.66
C VAL A 6 -68.33 42.69 2.03
N PHE A 7 -67.70 43.46 2.93
CA PHE A 7 -68.18 44.79 3.30
C PHE A 7 -68.22 45.77 2.12
N PHE A 8 -67.15 45.85 1.31
CA PHE A 8 -67.13 46.70 0.12
C PHE A 8 -68.11 46.24 -0.96
N LEU A 9 -68.34 44.92 -1.11
CA LEU A 9 -69.36 44.38 -2.00
C LEU A 9 -70.77 44.81 -1.59
N VAL A 10 -71.09 44.78 -0.28
CA VAL A 10 -72.38 45.21 0.25
C VAL A 10 -72.60 46.71 0.01
N ILE A 11 -71.59 47.55 0.24
CA ILE A 11 -71.66 49.00 -0.05
C ILE A 11 -71.86 49.24 -1.55
N PHE A 12 -71.13 48.52 -2.40
CA PHE A 12 -71.25 48.64 -3.85
C PHE A 12 -72.66 48.25 -4.35
N LEU A 13 -73.23 47.16 -3.83
CA LEU A 13 -74.60 46.74 -4.15
C LEU A 13 -75.66 47.74 -3.63
N ALA A 14 -75.45 48.34 -2.44
CA ALA A 14 -76.32 49.37 -1.91
C ALA A 14 -76.30 50.65 -2.77
N LEU A 15 -75.12 51.09 -3.22
CA LEU A 15 -74.97 52.22 -4.14
C LEU A 15 -75.62 51.95 -5.51
N LEU A 16 -75.48 50.74 -6.04
CA LEU A 16 -76.12 50.33 -7.29
C LEU A 16 -77.65 50.28 -7.17
N SER A 17 -78.19 49.79 -6.05
CA SER A 17 -79.63 49.80 -5.76
C SER A 17 -80.19 51.22 -5.70
N LEU A 18 -79.45 52.13 -5.04
CA LEU A 18 -79.80 53.54 -5.00
C LEU A 18 -79.81 54.16 -6.42
N LEU A 19 -78.78 53.89 -7.21
CA LEU A 19 -78.71 54.32 -8.62
C LEU A 19 -79.87 53.78 -9.45
N SER A 20 -80.26 52.52 -9.25
CA SER A 20 -81.39 51.87 -9.90
C SER A 20 -82.73 52.57 -9.66
N PHE A 21 -82.90 53.20 -8.50
CA PHE A 21 -84.12 53.90 -8.14
C PHE A 21 -84.23 55.28 -8.82
N PHE A 22 -83.10 55.98 -8.99
CA PHE A 22 -83.08 57.36 -9.48
C PHE A 22 -82.85 57.49 -10.99
N ASN A 23 -82.16 56.55 -11.64
CA ASN A 23 -81.84 56.64 -13.06
C ASN A 23 -82.83 55.82 -13.91
N LYS A 24 -83.74 56.53 -14.60
CA LYS A 24 -84.77 55.94 -15.47
C LYS A 24 -84.42 55.99 -16.97
N ALA A 25 -83.20 56.37 -17.32
CA ALA A 25 -82.79 56.50 -18.72
C ALA A 25 -82.70 55.11 -19.39
N SER A 26 -83.26 55.00 -20.59
CA SER A 26 -83.14 53.85 -21.49
C SER A 26 -82.28 54.19 -22.70
N VAL A 27 -81.69 53.16 -23.31
CA VAL A 27 -80.91 53.27 -24.55
C VAL A 27 -81.23 52.10 -25.47
N ASP A 28 -81.25 52.36 -26.77
CA ASP A 28 -81.39 51.31 -27.78
C ASP A 28 -80.02 50.67 -28.00
N LEU A 29 -79.92 49.36 -27.73
CA LEU A 29 -78.68 48.61 -27.86
C LEU A 29 -78.72 47.78 -29.15
N THR A 30 -77.87 48.14 -30.11
CA THR A 30 -77.65 47.31 -31.30
C THR A 30 -76.55 46.30 -31.03
N VAL A 31 -76.86 45.01 -31.10
CA VAL A 31 -75.91 43.92 -30.84
C VAL A 31 -75.50 43.25 -32.16
N TRP A 32 -74.53 42.34 -32.08
CA TRP A 32 -73.97 41.65 -33.24
C TRP A 32 -75.05 41.02 -34.14
N LYS A 33 -74.89 41.20 -35.45
CA LYS A 33 -75.88 40.89 -36.52
C LYS A 33 -77.09 41.84 -36.63
N GLY A 34 -76.98 43.06 -36.10
CA GLY A 34 -77.95 44.13 -36.37
C GLY A 34 -79.28 43.97 -35.63
N VAL A 35 -79.32 43.13 -34.59
CA VAL A 35 -80.49 42.99 -33.71
C VAL A 35 -80.49 44.17 -32.74
N THR A 36 -81.51 45.01 -32.80
CA THR A 36 -81.74 46.13 -31.88
C THR A 36 -82.66 45.72 -30.76
N TYR A 37 -82.23 45.94 -29.52
CA TYR A 37 -83.07 45.86 -28.34
C TYR A 37 -83.37 47.29 -27.90
N GLU A 38 -84.64 47.68 -28.00
CA GLU A 38 -85.11 49.01 -27.67
C GLU A 38 -85.37 49.14 -26.16
N ASP A 39 -85.24 50.35 -25.63
CA ASP A 39 -85.59 50.71 -24.26
C ASP A 39 -84.85 49.95 -23.14
N ILE A 40 -83.60 49.52 -23.35
CA ILE A 40 -82.81 48.88 -22.28
C ILE A 40 -82.43 49.92 -21.22
N PRO A 41 -82.74 49.72 -19.92
CA PRO A 41 -82.30 50.63 -18.87
C PRO A 41 -80.77 50.67 -18.76
N VAL A 42 -80.18 51.86 -18.66
CA VAL A 42 -78.71 52.05 -18.54
C VAL A 42 -78.14 51.30 -17.32
N ILE A 43 -78.90 51.20 -16.23
CA ILE A 43 -78.56 50.40 -15.04
C ILE A 43 -78.35 48.92 -15.37
N ALA A 44 -79.14 48.33 -16.27
CA ALA A 44 -78.97 46.94 -16.65
C ALA A 44 -77.60 46.71 -17.31
N LEU A 45 -77.14 47.66 -18.13
CA LEU A 45 -75.79 47.62 -18.72
C LEU A 45 -74.69 47.75 -17.67
N ILE A 46 -74.86 48.63 -16.67
CA ILE A 46 -73.92 48.78 -15.55
C ILE A 46 -73.83 47.46 -14.76
N PHE A 47 -74.96 46.81 -14.46
CA PHE A 47 -74.99 45.50 -13.80
C PHE A 47 -74.28 44.43 -14.63
N ILE A 48 -74.51 44.38 -15.94
CA ILE A 48 -73.85 43.43 -16.83
C ILE A 48 -72.32 43.67 -16.84
N SER A 49 -71.86 44.92 -16.92
CA SER A 49 -70.42 45.23 -16.89
C SER A 49 -69.77 44.88 -15.54
N ALA A 50 -70.45 45.14 -14.42
CA ALA A 50 -69.95 44.83 -13.09
C ALA A 50 -69.90 43.31 -12.89
N ALA A 51 -70.94 42.59 -13.34
CA ALA A 51 -70.98 41.14 -13.32
C ALA A 51 -69.85 40.54 -14.18
N ALA A 52 -69.62 41.06 -15.38
CA ALA A 52 -68.51 40.63 -16.24
C ALA A 52 -67.13 40.85 -15.57
N GLY A 53 -66.93 42.00 -14.92
CA GLY A 53 -65.72 42.28 -14.14
C GLY A 53 -65.50 41.29 -13.00
N ILE A 54 -66.54 41.03 -12.20
CA ILE A 54 -66.52 40.06 -11.10
C ILE A 54 -66.20 38.65 -11.62
N VAL A 55 -66.87 38.21 -12.69
CA VAL A 55 -66.61 36.91 -13.34
C VAL A 55 -65.15 36.82 -13.82
N SER A 56 -64.63 37.87 -14.47
CA SER A 56 -63.24 37.90 -14.93
C SER A 56 -62.24 37.83 -13.78
N MET A 57 -62.50 38.52 -12.66
CA MET A 57 -61.68 38.46 -11.45
C MET A 57 -61.69 37.06 -10.83
N PHE A 58 -62.85 36.41 -10.76
CA PHE A 58 -62.95 35.02 -10.29
C PHE A 58 -62.21 34.04 -11.20
N ILE A 59 -62.31 34.20 -12.52
CA ILE A 59 -61.56 33.38 -13.49
C ILE A 59 -60.05 33.56 -13.28
N ILE A 60 -59.56 34.80 -13.16
CA ILE A 60 -58.14 35.09 -12.93
C ILE A 60 -57.67 34.52 -11.59
N ALA A 61 -58.46 34.70 -10.52
CA ALA A 61 -58.15 34.16 -9.21
C ALA A 61 -58.11 32.62 -9.22
N ALA A 62 -59.07 31.98 -9.88
CA ALA A 62 -59.13 30.53 -10.04
C ALA A 62 -57.92 29.99 -10.82
N ILE A 63 -57.53 30.65 -11.92
CA ILE A 63 -56.32 30.28 -12.69
C ILE A 63 -55.06 30.44 -11.83
N ARG A 64 -54.94 31.54 -11.08
CA ARG A 64 -53.79 31.79 -10.21
C ARG A 64 -53.67 30.74 -9.10
N ASP A 65 -54.78 30.42 -8.45
CA ASP A 65 -54.81 29.46 -7.35
C ASP A 65 -54.60 28.03 -7.86
N ALA A 66 -55.13 27.69 -9.05
CA ALA A 66 -54.84 26.43 -9.73
C ALA A 66 -53.34 26.29 -10.07
N ARG A 67 -52.71 27.34 -10.63
CA ARG A 67 -51.25 27.33 -10.89
C ARG A 67 -50.44 27.16 -9.60
N ARG A 68 -50.80 27.89 -8.53
CA ARG A 68 -50.14 27.78 -7.23
C ARG A 68 -50.31 26.37 -6.64
N TYR A 69 -51.50 25.79 -6.75
CA TYR A 69 -51.77 24.43 -6.29
C TYR A 69 -50.93 23.39 -7.06
N VAL A 70 -50.90 23.47 -8.40
CA VAL A 70 -50.09 22.57 -9.23
C VAL A 70 -48.60 22.71 -8.91
N HIS A 71 -48.10 23.94 -8.76
CA HIS A 71 -46.70 24.18 -8.40
C HIS A 71 -46.36 23.60 -7.02
N ASN A 72 -47.18 23.87 -5.99
CA ASN A 72 -46.99 23.32 -4.65
C ASN A 72 -47.06 21.79 -4.65
N TRP A 73 -47.96 21.21 -5.43
CA TRP A 73 -48.09 19.76 -5.58
C TRP A 73 -46.87 19.14 -6.26
N GLN A 74 -46.34 19.77 -7.32
CA GLN A 74 -45.09 19.36 -7.98
C GLN A 74 -43.90 19.44 -7.00
N MET A 75 -43.80 20.52 -6.23
CA MET A 75 -42.76 20.69 -5.21
C MET A 75 -42.85 19.64 -4.11
N GLN A 76 -44.05 19.37 -3.57
CA GLN A 76 -44.26 18.32 -2.58
C GLN A 76 -43.94 16.93 -3.13
N ARG A 77 -44.30 16.64 -4.39
CA ARG A 77 -43.93 15.38 -5.05
C ARG A 77 -42.42 15.25 -5.22
N LYS A 78 -41.74 16.32 -5.63
CA LYS A 78 -40.28 16.36 -5.76
C LYS A 78 -39.60 16.14 -4.41
N GLN A 79 -40.00 16.86 -3.36
CA GLN A 79 -39.48 16.69 -2.00
C GLN A 79 -39.72 15.28 -1.46
N LYS A 80 -40.91 14.70 -1.66
CA LYS A 80 -41.18 13.31 -1.26
C LYS A 80 -40.31 12.32 -2.02
N LYS A 81 -40.03 12.56 -3.31
CA LYS A 81 -39.11 11.74 -4.10
C LYS A 81 -37.68 11.84 -3.55
N GLU A 82 -37.17 13.05 -3.35
CA GLU A 82 -35.83 13.31 -2.79
C GLU A 82 -35.66 12.70 -1.40
N SER A 83 -36.65 12.85 -0.51
CA SER A 83 -36.63 12.25 0.82
C SER A 83 -36.61 10.72 0.78
N ARG A 84 -37.34 10.08 -0.15
CA ARG A 84 -37.30 8.62 -0.32
C ARG A 84 -35.96 8.13 -0.86
N ILE A 85 -35.35 8.89 -1.79
CA ILE A 85 -34.02 8.61 -2.30
C ILE A 85 -33.00 8.69 -1.17
N GLN A 86 -33.03 9.77 -0.38
CA GLN A 86 -32.12 9.97 0.74
C GLN A 86 -32.28 8.89 1.82
N GLU A 87 -33.52 8.49 2.13
CA GLU A 87 -33.80 7.42 3.08
C GLU A 87 -33.24 6.08 2.58
N SER A 88 -33.48 5.73 1.31
CA SER A 88 -32.97 4.50 0.70
C SER A 88 -31.45 4.48 0.66
N TYR A 89 -30.82 5.61 0.31
CA TYR A 89 -29.37 5.78 0.33
C TYR A 89 -28.78 5.62 1.74
N SER A 90 -29.42 6.22 2.76
CA SER A 90 -28.98 6.12 4.15
C SER A 90 -29.04 4.68 4.68
N LYS A 91 -30.13 3.95 4.40
CA LYS A 91 -30.24 2.51 4.72
C LYS A 91 -29.21 1.68 3.96
N GLY A 92 -28.96 2.03 2.68
CA GLY A 92 -27.94 1.38 1.86
C GLY A 92 -26.54 1.55 2.45
N LEU A 93 -26.22 2.74 2.96
CA LEU A 93 -24.96 3.00 3.65
C LEU A 93 -24.83 2.18 4.93
N GLU A 94 -25.88 2.10 5.76
CA GLU A 94 -25.87 1.28 6.97
C GLU A 94 -25.58 -0.20 6.63
N ALA A 95 -26.31 -0.76 5.66
CA ALA A 95 -26.09 -2.11 5.18
C ALA A 95 -24.65 -2.30 4.64
N PHE A 96 -24.13 -1.32 3.90
CA PHE A 96 -22.76 -1.34 3.36
C PHE A 96 -21.70 -1.40 4.45
N TYR A 97 -21.79 -0.55 5.48
CA TYR A 97 -20.81 -0.53 6.57
C TYR A 97 -20.89 -1.78 7.47
N VAL A 98 -22.05 -2.43 7.54
CA VAL A 98 -22.23 -3.73 8.21
C VAL A 98 -21.88 -4.92 7.28
N SER A 99 -21.30 -4.65 6.10
CA SER A 99 -20.89 -5.65 5.10
C SER A 99 -22.03 -6.51 4.52
N ARG A 100 -23.29 -6.05 4.61
CA ARG A 100 -24.46 -6.67 3.97
C ARG A 100 -24.56 -6.19 2.52
N TYR A 101 -23.61 -6.65 1.69
CA TYR A 101 -23.42 -6.11 0.34
C TYR A 101 -24.61 -6.36 -0.61
N GLU A 102 -25.31 -7.48 -0.49
CA GLU A 102 -26.52 -7.75 -1.30
C GLU A 102 -27.63 -6.72 -1.01
N GLU A 103 -27.96 -6.54 0.27
CA GLU A 103 -28.97 -5.57 0.71
C GLU A 103 -28.58 -4.13 0.32
N ALA A 104 -27.31 -3.77 0.54
CA ALA A 104 -26.79 -2.46 0.16
C ALA A 104 -26.91 -2.21 -1.35
N ARG A 105 -26.59 -3.23 -2.17
CA ARG A 105 -26.69 -3.15 -3.63
C ARG A 105 -28.12 -2.95 -4.08
N GLU A 106 -29.08 -3.67 -3.52
CA GLU A 106 -30.51 -3.47 -3.84
C GLU A 106 -30.97 -2.05 -3.49
N LEU A 107 -30.56 -1.53 -2.33
CA LEU A 107 -30.92 -0.19 -1.87
C LEU A 107 -30.29 0.89 -2.74
N PHE A 108 -29.01 0.77 -3.09
CA PHE A 108 -28.35 1.70 -4.01
C PHE A 108 -28.87 1.58 -5.44
N THR A 109 -29.25 0.39 -5.90
CA THR A 109 -29.89 0.21 -7.22
C THR A 109 -31.20 0.98 -7.29
N ARG A 110 -32.05 0.89 -6.26
CA ARG A 110 -33.29 1.69 -6.16
C ARG A 110 -33.04 3.20 -6.15
N VAL A 111 -31.92 3.63 -5.55
CA VAL A 111 -31.50 5.05 -5.59
C VAL A 111 -31.19 5.47 -7.03
N ILE A 112 -30.37 4.71 -7.76
CA ILE A 112 -29.99 5.07 -9.14
C ILE A 112 -31.14 4.91 -10.15
N GLU A 113 -32.12 4.03 -9.90
CA GLU A 113 -33.36 3.97 -10.69
C GLU A 113 -34.20 5.25 -10.54
N SER A 114 -34.17 5.86 -9.34
CA SER A 114 -34.91 7.08 -9.04
C SER A 114 -34.14 8.34 -9.46
N ASP A 115 -32.82 8.33 -9.32
CA ASP A 115 -31.88 9.37 -9.71
C ASP A 115 -30.60 8.74 -10.32
N PRO A 116 -30.55 8.57 -11.64
CA PRO A 116 -29.39 8.00 -12.33
C PRO A 116 -28.09 8.79 -12.16
N SER A 117 -28.18 10.05 -11.71
CA SER A 117 -27.04 10.94 -11.51
C SER A 117 -26.54 10.98 -10.05
N HIS A 118 -27.07 10.11 -9.19
CA HIS A 118 -26.72 10.10 -7.77
C HIS A 118 -25.30 9.56 -7.51
N LEU A 119 -24.32 10.47 -7.60
CA LEU A 119 -22.88 10.23 -7.51
C LEU A 119 -22.47 9.24 -6.41
N ASN A 120 -22.91 9.46 -5.16
CA ASN A 120 -22.47 8.64 -4.05
C ASN A 120 -23.04 7.22 -4.09
N ALA A 121 -24.20 7.02 -4.71
CA ALA A 121 -24.78 5.68 -4.84
C ALA A 121 -24.05 4.88 -5.92
N LEU A 122 -23.69 5.53 -7.04
CA LEU A 122 -22.84 4.94 -8.07
C LEU A 122 -21.46 4.56 -7.51
N LEU A 123 -20.83 5.44 -6.72
CA LEU A 123 -19.57 5.12 -6.03
C LEU A 123 -19.69 3.87 -5.15
N ARG A 124 -20.71 3.81 -4.29
CA ARG A 124 -20.90 2.67 -3.38
C ARG A 124 -21.23 1.37 -4.13
N LEU A 125 -21.98 1.43 -5.24
CA LEU A 125 -22.18 0.28 -6.12
C LEU A 125 -20.86 -0.19 -6.75
N GLY A 126 -20.00 0.75 -7.15
CA GLY A 126 -18.64 0.45 -7.59
C GLY A 126 -17.80 -0.21 -6.49
N ASP A 127 -17.87 0.29 -5.26
CA ASP A 127 -17.14 -0.24 -4.09
C ASP A 127 -17.59 -1.68 -3.76
N ILE A 128 -18.90 -1.94 -3.80
CA ILE A 128 -19.48 -3.27 -3.65
C ILE A 128 -18.96 -4.21 -4.74
N ALA A 129 -19.07 -3.80 -6.02
CA ALA A 129 -18.60 -4.61 -7.14
C ALA A 129 -17.09 -4.89 -7.05
N PHE A 130 -16.29 -3.93 -6.59
CA PHE A 130 -14.86 -4.11 -6.35
C PHE A 130 -14.59 -5.16 -5.26
N ASN A 131 -15.31 -5.11 -4.14
CA ASN A 131 -15.16 -6.08 -3.04
C ASN A 131 -15.56 -7.50 -3.48
N GLU A 132 -16.51 -7.61 -4.40
CA GLU A 132 -16.93 -8.87 -5.04
C GLU A 132 -15.97 -9.35 -6.13
N LYS A 133 -14.92 -8.57 -6.43
CA LYS A 133 -13.97 -8.80 -7.51
C LYS A 133 -14.60 -8.75 -8.92
N ASP A 134 -15.82 -8.23 -9.06
CA ASP A 134 -16.42 -7.87 -10.35
C ASP A 134 -15.83 -6.54 -10.81
N PHE A 135 -14.57 -6.60 -11.23
CA PHE A 135 -13.83 -5.41 -11.62
C PHE A 135 -14.36 -4.77 -12.92
N VAL A 136 -15.19 -5.47 -13.69
CA VAL A 136 -15.81 -4.90 -14.90
C VAL A 136 -16.92 -3.94 -14.49
N LYS A 137 -17.88 -4.40 -13.66
CA LYS A 137 -18.94 -3.52 -13.16
C LYS A 137 -18.41 -2.41 -12.26
N ALA A 138 -17.40 -2.68 -11.44
CA ALA A 138 -16.76 -1.65 -10.63
C ALA A 138 -16.24 -0.50 -11.52
N THR A 139 -15.55 -0.85 -12.63
CA THR A 139 -15.05 0.15 -13.58
C THR A 139 -16.19 0.94 -14.21
N ASP A 140 -17.27 0.28 -14.65
CA ASP A 140 -18.43 0.94 -15.25
C ASP A 140 -19.09 1.96 -14.32
N TYR A 141 -19.33 1.59 -13.05
CA TYR A 141 -19.90 2.51 -12.06
C TYR A 141 -18.97 3.70 -11.76
N TYR A 142 -17.66 3.46 -11.65
CA TYR A 142 -16.71 4.54 -11.41
C TYR A 142 -16.56 5.47 -12.61
N LEU A 143 -16.53 4.96 -13.86
CA LEU A 143 -16.49 5.79 -15.07
C LEU A 143 -17.75 6.63 -15.22
N LYS A 144 -18.93 6.08 -14.97
CA LYS A 144 -20.19 6.87 -14.91
C LYS A 144 -20.11 7.99 -13.87
N THR A 145 -19.50 7.72 -12.72
CA THR A 145 -19.30 8.75 -11.70
C THR A 145 -18.31 9.82 -12.17
N GLU A 146 -17.26 9.44 -12.89
CA GLU A 146 -16.29 10.36 -13.48
C GLU A 146 -16.93 11.26 -14.55
N GLU A 147 -17.82 10.74 -15.39
CA GLU A 147 -18.58 11.52 -16.38
C GLU A 147 -19.43 12.60 -15.71
N LEU A 148 -20.09 12.26 -14.60
CA LEU A 148 -20.94 13.19 -13.85
C LEU A 148 -20.12 14.22 -13.06
N LYS A 149 -18.97 13.83 -12.52
CA LYS A 149 -18.05 14.71 -11.78
C LYS A 149 -16.60 14.49 -12.21
N PRO A 150 -16.18 15.13 -13.31
CA PRO A 150 -14.82 15.01 -13.82
C PRO A 150 -13.80 15.48 -12.79
N ARG A 151 -12.61 14.85 -12.79
CA ARG A 151 -11.48 15.22 -11.91
C ARG A 151 -11.80 15.11 -10.40
N SER A 152 -12.72 14.24 -10.02
CA SER A 152 -12.92 13.90 -8.61
C SER A 152 -11.79 12.99 -8.11
N ILE A 153 -11.02 13.43 -7.12
CA ILE A 153 -9.91 12.64 -6.55
C ILE A 153 -10.40 11.29 -6.02
N GLU A 154 -11.56 11.24 -5.37
CA GLU A 154 -12.15 10.00 -4.86
C GLU A 154 -12.41 8.98 -5.98
N VAL A 155 -12.97 9.44 -7.11
CA VAL A 155 -13.28 8.57 -8.25
C VAL A 155 -12.00 8.09 -8.94
N LEU A 156 -11.04 8.99 -9.17
CA LEU A 156 -9.74 8.65 -9.76
C LEU A 156 -8.97 7.65 -8.89
N LEU A 157 -9.06 7.77 -7.55
CA LEU A 157 -8.48 6.80 -6.63
C LEU A 157 -9.15 5.43 -6.75
N SER A 158 -10.48 5.39 -6.87
CA SER A 158 -11.22 4.14 -7.08
C SER A 158 -10.88 3.47 -8.41
N LEU A 159 -10.77 4.24 -9.50
CA LEU A 159 -10.33 3.73 -10.81
C LEU A 159 -8.87 3.23 -10.78
N ALA A 160 -7.99 3.96 -10.10
CA ALA A 160 -6.61 3.53 -9.86
C ALA A 160 -6.56 2.21 -9.08
N LYS A 161 -7.39 2.07 -8.04
CA LYS A 161 -7.49 0.85 -7.20
C LYS A 161 -7.98 -0.35 -8.02
N VAL A 162 -8.99 -0.17 -8.88
CA VAL A 162 -9.45 -1.22 -9.81
C VAL A 162 -8.35 -1.62 -10.78
N SER A 163 -7.66 -0.65 -11.37
CA SER A 163 -6.57 -0.90 -12.32
C SER A 163 -5.39 -1.62 -11.67
N GLU A 164 -5.08 -1.27 -10.42
CA GLU A 164 -4.05 -1.92 -9.60
C GLU A 164 -4.42 -3.38 -9.29
N ALA A 165 -5.68 -3.65 -8.93
CA ALA A 165 -6.18 -5.00 -8.72
C ALA A 165 -6.14 -5.87 -9.99
N LYS A 166 -6.27 -5.24 -11.17
CA LYS A 166 -6.07 -5.86 -12.48
C LYS A 166 -4.60 -5.93 -12.91
N GLN A 167 -3.65 -5.46 -12.09
CA GLN A 167 -2.22 -5.36 -12.39
C GLN A 167 -1.90 -4.52 -13.64
N LYS A 168 -2.77 -3.58 -14.00
CA LYS A 168 -2.57 -2.64 -15.12
C LYS A 168 -1.79 -1.41 -14.66
N TRP A 169 -0.50 -1.59 -14.39
CA TRP A 169 0.35 -0.58 -13.76
C TRP A 169 0.39 0.77 -14.49
N GLN A 170 0.52 0.76 -15.82
CA GLN A 170 0.51 1.99 -16.62
C GLN A 170 -0.81 2.76 -16.51
N GLU A 171 -1.95 2.05 -16.52
CA GLU A 171 -3.27 2.66 -16.36
C GLU A 171 -3.42 3.25 -14.95
N THR A 172 -2.99 2.52 -13.92
CA THR A 172 -2.93 3.03 -12.54
C THR A 172 -2.11 4.31 -12.45
N ILE A 173 -0.90 4.35 -13.04
CA ILE A 173 -0.05 5.53 -13.05
C ILE A 173 -0.74 6.72 -13.72
N GLN A 174 -1.48 6.52 -14.82
CA GLN A 174 -2.23 7.60 -15.49
C GLN A 174 -3.31 8.21 -14.59
N TYR A 175 -4.04 7.39 -13.83
CA TYR A 175 -5.00 7.89 -12.84
C TYR A 175 -4.30 8.64 -11.70
N LEU A 176 -3.19 8.10 -11.17
CA LEU A 176 -2.39 8.78 -10.14
C LEU A 176 -1.84 10.12 -10.63
N ASP A 177 -1.35 10.19 -11.87
CA ASP A 177 -0.88 11.44 -12.49
C ASP A 177 -2.01 12.44 -12.71
N SER A 178 -3.22 11.97 -12.99
CA SER A 178 -4.41 12.83 -13.07
C SER A 178 -4.77 13.43 -11.71
N ILE A 179 -4.58 12.67 -10.62
CA ILE A 179 -4.71 13.19 -9.25
C ILE A 179 -3.61 14.21 -8.95
N LEU A 180 -2.36 13.92 -9.30
CA LEU A 180 -1.22 14.84 -9.07
C LEU A 180 -1.30 16.13 -9.91
N LYS A 181 -2.09 16.16 -10.99
CA LYS A 181 -2.42 17.41 -11.70
C LYS A 181 -3.36 18.32 -10.91
N ILE A 182 -4.16 17.75 -10.01
CA ILE A 182 -5.10 18.48 -9.16
C ILE A 182 -4.41 18.88 -7.85
N ASP A 183 -3.69 17.92 -7.24
CA ASP A 183 -2.96 18.08 -5.98
C ASP A 183 -1.53 17.55 -6.14
N GLY A 184 -0.64 18.41 -6.63
CA GLY A 184 0.72 18.05 -7.02
C GLY A 184 1.67 17.72 -5.88
N GLU A 185 1.30 18.06 -4.64
CA GLU A 185 2.09 17.81 -3.44
C GLU A 185 1.48 16.70 -2.56
N ASN A 186 0.55 15.92 -3.10
CA ASN A 186 -0.04 14.81 -2.37
C ASN A 186 0.98 13.67 -2.17
N ALA A 187 1.69 13.70 -1.03
CA ALA A 187 2.69 12.71 -0.67
C ALA A 187 2.13 11.28 -0.70
N GLY A 188 0.86 11.07 -0.31
CA GLY A 188 0.22 9.75 -0.34
C GLY A 188 0.13 9.17 -1.75
N ILE A 189 -0.22 9.99 -2.73
CA ILE A 189 -0.28 9.58 -4.14
C ILE A 189 1.12 9.36 -4.71
N LEU A 190 2.08 10.21 -4.35
CA LEU A 190 3.48 10.04 -4.75
C LEU A 190 4.08 8.74 -4.20
N TYR A 191 3.79 8.38 -2.94
CA TYR A 191 4.21 7.09 -2.37
C TYR A 191 3.61 5.92 -3.14
N ARG A 192 2.30 5.93 -3.40
CA ARG A 192 1.67 4.86 -4.21
C ARG A 192 2.28 4.75 -5.60
N LYS A 193 2.59 5.88 -6.25
CA LYS A 193 3.25 5.89 -7.56
C LYS A 193 4.68 5.35 -7.48
N ARG A 194 5.44 5.71 -6.43
CA ARG A 194 6.79 5.19 -6.15
C ARG A 194 6.77 3.68 -5.97
N ASP A 195 5.86 3.15 -5.16
CA ASP A 195 5.75 1.71 -4.85
C ASP A 195 5.48 0.89 -6.11
N ILE A 196 4.68 1.41 -7.05
CA ILE A 196 4.43 0.78 -8.35
C ILE A 196 5.71 0.73 -9.19
N TYR A 197 6.46 1.84 -9.26
CA TYR A 197 7.74 1.84 -9.98
C TYR A 197 8.79 0.94 -9.32
N GLU A 198 8.81 0.86 -8.00
CA GLU A 198 9.70 -0.02 -7.24
C GLU A 198 9.42 -1.48 -7.57
N ARG A 199 8.15 -1.89 -7.51
CA ARG A 199 7.71 -3.25 -7.88
C ARG A 199 8.10 -3.63 -9.30
N ASN A 200 7.98 -2.69 -10.23
CA ASN A 200 8.28 -2.91 -11.65
C ASN A 200 9.77 -2.71 -11.99
N ARG A 201 10.61 -2.33 -11.00
CA ARG A 201 12.04 -2.00 -11.19
C ARG A 201 12.27 -0.86 -12.19
N ASN A 202 11.32 0.07 -12.29
CA ASN A 202 11.40 1.29 -13.09
C ASN A 202 12.17 2.36 -12.29
N TRP A 203 13.47 2.14 -12.12
CA TRP A 203 14.29 2.93 -11.19
C TRP A 203 14.48 4.39 -11.63
N GLU A 204 14.51 4.68 -12.93
CA GLU A 204 14.67 6.05 -13.42
C GLU A 204 13.45 6.91 -13.07
N GLU A 205 12.24 6.43 -13.38
CA GLU A 205 10.99 7.13 -13.04
C GLU A 205 10.75 7.16 -11.52
N LEU A 206 11.13 6.10 -10.80
CA LEU A 206 11.10 6.09 -9.34
C LEU A 206 11.91 7.24 -8.77
N MET A 207 13.11 7.50 -9.29
CA MET A 207 13.95 8.59 -8.81
C MET A 207 13.28 9.94 -9.02
N GLU A 208 12.59 10.17 -10.14
CA GLU A 208 11.85 11.43 -10.35
C GLU A 208 10.76 11.63 -9.29
N VAL A 209 10.02 10.56 -8.97
CA VAL A 209 8.97 10.59 -7.93
C VAL A 209 9.59 10.82 -6.55
N GLN A 210 10.71 10.18 -6.23
CA GLN A 210 11.41 10.39 -4.96
C GLN A 210 11.86 11.84 -4.77
N HIS A 211 12.36 12.50 -5.82
CA HIS A 211 12.71 13.91 -5.74
C HIS A 211 11.48 14.81 -5.57
N LYS A 212 10.30 14.43 -6.07
CA LYS A 212 9.06 15.15 -5.81
C LYS A 212 8.61 14.99 -4.36
N ILE A 213 8.71 13.78 -3.80
CA ILE A 213 8.40 13.49 -2.39
C ILE A 213 9.24 14.39 -1.47
N LEU A 214 10.55 14.50 -1.72
CA LEU A 214 11.46 15.34 -0.92
C LEU A 214 11.20 16.84 -1.05
N LYS A 215 10.44 17.28 -2.06
CA LYS A 215 9.99 18.68 -2.19
C LYS A 215 8.70 18.96 -1.43
N CYS A 216 7.93 17.93 -1.08
CA CYS A 216 6.72 18.08 -0.28
C CYS A 216 7.08 18.54 1.14
N LYS A 217 6.12 19.18 1.81
CA LYS A 217 6.27 19.55 3.22
C LYS A 217 6.17 18.31 4.12
N LEU A 218 7.31 17.75 4.49
CA LEU A 218 7.43 16.58 5.37
C LEU A 218 7.80 17.00 6.80
N SER A 219 7.55 16.11 7.78
CA SER A 219 8.14 16.25 9.11
C SER A 219 9.63 15.92 9.04
N ALA A 220 10.45 16.46 9.95
CA ALA A 220 11.90 16.22 9.96
C ALA A 220 12.25 14.72 10.03
N GLU A 221 11.48 13.94 10.78
CA GLU A 221 11.64 12.48 10.87
C GLU A 221 11.42 11.80 9.51
N LYS A 222 10.34 12.16 8.81
CA LYS A 222 10.03 11.60 7.48
C LYS A 222 11.03 12.07 6.43
N GLU A 223 11.48 13.31 6.49
CA GLU A 223 12.51 13.82 5.59
C GLU A 223 13.83 13.05 5.78
N GLN A 224 14.20 12.73 7.02
CA GLN A 224 15.39 11.91 7.29
C GLN A 224 15.22 10.49 6.74
N GLU A 225 14.06 9.87 6.93
CA GLU A 225 13.72 8.55 6.37
C GLU A 225 13.79 8.57 4.84
N GLU A 226 13.18 9.55 4.19
CA GLU A 226 13.15 9.67 2.73
C GLU A 226 14.52 9.99 2.12
N ASN A 227 15.40 10.69 2.86
CA ASN A 227 16.79 10.86 2.47
C ASN A 227 17.59 9.54 2.55
N LYS A 228 17.31 8.67 3.54
CA LYS A 228 17.90 7.32 3.57
C LYS A 228 17.38 6.46 2.42
N ASN A 229 16.07 6.49 2.17
CA ASN A 229 15.46 5.78 1.04
C ASN A 229 16.05 6.24 -0.29
N LEU A 230 16.29 7.54 -0.47
CA LEU A 230 16.95 8.08 -1.66
C LEU A 230 18.31 7.42 -1.93
N LEU A 231 19.12 7.16 -0.90
CA LEU A 231 20.41 6.47 -1.06
C LEU A 231 20.21 5.01 -1.49
N GLY A 232 19.25 4.32 -0.88
CA GLY A 232 18.85 2.96 -1.28
C GLY A 232 18.38 2.88 -2.74
N TYR A 233 17.53 3.81 -3.17
CA TYR A 233 17.04 3.88 -4.54
C TYR A 233 18.14 4.25 -5.55
N LYS A 234 19.06 5.15 -5.20
CA LYS A 234 20.26 5.39 -6.02
C LYS A 234 21.12 4.15 -6.17
N TYR A 235 21.23 3.34 -5.12
CA TYR A 235 21.99 2.08 -5.17
C TYR A 235 21.32 1.07 -6.11
N GLU A 236 20.01 0.88 -6.03
CA GLU A 236 19.28 -0.01 -6.95
C GLU A 236 19.32 0.49 -8.40
N LEU A 237 19.23 1.80 -8.62
CA LEU A 237 19.46 2.39 -9.95
C LEU A 237 20.89 2.12 -10.45
N GLY A 238 21.89 2.26 -9.58
CA GLY A 238 23.29 1.94 -9.90
C GLY A 238 23.46 0.49 -10.34
N LYS A 239 22.85 -0.46 -9.62
CA LYS A 239 22.82 -1.88 -9.99
C LYS A 239 22.12 -2.11 -11.32
N TYR A 240 20.96 -1.49 -11.53
CA TYR A 240 20.23 -1.57 -12.79
C TYR A 240 21.07 -1.10 -13.98
N TYR A 241 21.84 -0.03 -13.82
CA TYR A 241 22.79 0.42 -14.85
C TYR A 241 23.91 -0.61 -15.11
N LEU A 242 24.39 -1.33 -14.10
CA LEU A 242 25.38 -2.40 -14.29
C LEU A 242 24.79 -3.61 -15.03
N GLU A 243 23.55 -3.98 -14.71
CA GLU A 243 22.80 -5.06 -15.37
C GLU A 243 22.56 -4.75 -16.84
N THR A 244 22.18 -3.52 -17.16
CA THR A 244 21.91 -3.05 -18.53
C THR A 244 23.14 -2.64 -19.33
N GLY A 245 24.35 -2.77 -18.75
CA GLY A 245 25.62 -2.49 -19.43
C GLY A 245 26.04 -1.00 -19.47
N SER A 246 25.31 -0.13 -18.79
CA SER A 246 25.61 1.31 -18.66
C SER A 246 26.60 1.59 -17.53
N ALA A 247 27.83 1.05 -17.61
CA ALA A 247 28.84 1.11 -16.53
C ALA A 247 29.17 2.55 -16.09
N ASP A 248 29.32 3.50 -17.01
CA ASP A 248 29.61 4.90 -16.69
C ASP A 248 28.55 5.55 -15.80
N LYS A 249 27.26 5.32 -16.12
CA LYS A 249 26.14 5.84 -15.34
C LYS A 249 26.12 5.20 -13.94
N ALA A 250 26.39 3.89 -13.86
CA ALA A 250 26.47 3.19 -12.59
C ALA A 250 27.58 3.75 -11.71
N ILE A 251 28.80 3.88 -12.24
CA ILE A 251 29.96 4.42 -11.52
C ILE A 251 29.68 5.82 -11.00
N LYS A 252 29.13 6.71 -11.84
CA LYS A 252 28.75 8.07 -11.43
C LYS A 252 27.72 8.07 -10.31
N THR A 253 26.69 7.23 -10.43
CA THR A 253 25.61 7.11 -9.44
C THR A 253 26.14 6.59 -8.10
N LEU A 254 26.91 5.51 -8.11
CA LEU A 254 27.47 4.88 -6.91
C LEU A 254 28.49 5.78 -6.20
N LYS A 255 29.34 6.50 -6.95
CA LYS A 255 30.24 7.54 -6.38
C LYS A 255 29.45 8.62 -5.65
N SER A 256 28.28 9.01 -6.16
CA SER A 256 27.45 10.02 -5.51
C SER A 256 26.90 9.56 -4.16
N ILE A 257 26.61 8.26 -4.01
CA ILE A 257 26.14 7.66 -2.75
C ILE A 257 27.26 7.75 -1.71
N ILE A 258 28.46 7.28 -2.06
CA ILE A 258 29.64 7.29 -1.18
C ILE A 258 30.02 8.71 -0.73
N LYS A 259 29.79 9.71 -1.60
CA LYS A 259 30.02 11.12 -1.25
C LYS A 259 29.02 11.64 -0.22
N SER A 260 27.77 11.16 -0.27
CA SER A 260 26.70 11.55 0.64
C SER A 260 26.73 10.77 1.96
N ASP A 261 27.01 9.46 1.89
CA ASP A 261 27.08 8.56 3.03
C ASP A 261 28.31 7.65 2.87
N LYS A 262 29.30 7.90 3.72
CA LYS A 262 30.56 7.18 3.73
C LYS A 262 30.46 5.79 4.35
N ASP A 263 29.39 5.52 5.11
CA ASP A 263 29.15 4.25 5.79
C ASP A 263 28.31 3.29 4.94
N PHE A 264 27.91 3.71 3.73
CA PHE A 264 27.09 2.90 2.83
C PHE A 264 27.92 1.78 2.15
N ILE A 265 28.14 0.68 2.89
CA ILE A 265 28.99 -0.46 2.49
C ILE A 265 28.63 -0.99 1.09
N ALA A 266 27.35 -1.17 0.81
CA ALA A 266 26.89 -1.78 -0.43
C ALA A 266 27.29 -0.97 -1.68
N ALA A 267 27.40 0.36 -1.59
CA ALA A 267 27.79 1.21 -2.70
C ALA A 267 29.27 1.06 -3.06
N TYR A 268 30.16 0.91 -2.07
CA TYR A 268 31.56 0.59 -2.33
C TYR A 268 31.70 -0.76 -3.03
N LEU A 269 30.98 -1.78 -2.55
CA LEU A 269 31.01 -3.12 -3.15
C LEU A 269 30.49 -3.12 -4.59
N ALA A 270 29.36 -2.46 -4.85
CA ALA A 270 28.83 -2.33 -6.20
C ALA A 270 29.75 -1.52 -7.12
N LEU A 271 30.39 -0.46 -6.59
CA LEU A 271 31.33 0.35 -7.36
C LEU A 271 32.61 -0.43 -7.70
N ALA A 272 33.15 -1.20 -6.75
CA ALA A 272 34.27 -2.09 -7.01
C ALA A 272 33.90 -3.15 -8.06
N GLY A 273 32.71 -3.77 -7.94
CA GLY A 273 32.20 -4.70 -8.94
C GLY A 273 32.03 -4.08 -10.32
N ALA A 274 31.61 -2.81 -10.39
CA ALA A 274 31.52 -2.05 -11.64
C ALA A 274 32.90 -1.92 -12.31
N TYR A 275 33.93 -1.53 -11.54
CA TYR A 275 35.29 -1.40 -12.06
C TYR A 275 35.88 -2.74 -12.47
N LEU A 276 35.63 -3.83 -11.73
CA LEU A 276 36.09 -5.16 -12.13
C LEU A 276 35.46 -5.60 -13.46
N LYS A 277 34.17 -5.33 -13.67
CA LYS A 277 33.48 -5.64 -14.93
C LYS A 277 34.03 -4.82 -16.11
N ASP A 278 34.49 -3.60 -15.83
CA ASP A 278 35.15 -2.71 -16.79
C ASP A 278 36.63 -3.08 -17.03
N GLY A 279 37.16 -4.11 -16.34
CA GLY A 279 38.58 -4.52 -16.40
C GLY A 279 39.53 -3.62 -15.62
N ASN A 280 39.00 -2.67 -14.85
CA ASN A 280 39.77 -1.70 -14.10
C ASN A 280 40.07 -2.19 -12.66
N ASN A 281 40.97 -3.17 -12.56
CA ASN A 281 41.32 -3.84 -11.31
C ASN A 281 41.94 -2.90 -10.24
N LYS A 282 42.75 -1.93 -10.68
CA LYS A 282 43.42 -1.00 -9.76
C LYS A 282 42.40 -0.14 -9.01
N GLU A 283 41.41 0.38 -9.73
CA GLU A 283 40.37 1.23 -9.18
C GLU A 283 39.43 0.43 -8.28
N ALA A 284 39.12 -0.81 -8.65
CA ALA A 284 38.34 -1.71 -7.81
C ALA A 284 39.02 -1.93 -6.44
N ARG A 285 40.32 -2.27 -6.43
CA ARG A 285 41.10 -2.43 -5.19
C ARG A 285 41.13 -1.15 -4.37
N ALA A 286 41.36 -0.01 -5.00
CA ALA A 286 41.39 1.28 -4.31
C ALA A 286 40.05 1.60 -3.63
N ILE A 287 38.92 1.31 -4.27
CA ILE A 287 37.59 1.51 -3.68
C ILE A 287 37.33 0.54 -2.54
N LEU A 288 37.70 -0.74 -2.66
CA LEU A 288 37.53 -1.70 -1.57
C LEU A 288 38.38 -1.31 -0.35
N MET A 289 39.65 -0.92 -0.57
CA MET A 289 40.52 -0.41 0.50
C MET A 289 39.94 0.83 1.17
N LYS A 290 39.45 1.80 0.38
CA LYS A 290 38.79 2.99 0.92
C LYS A 290 37.55 2.63 1.74
N GLY A 291 36.73 1.68 1.27
CA GLY A 291 35.56 1.20 2.00
C GLY A 291 35.93 0.59 3.35
N TYR A 292 37.02 -0.19 3.39
CA TYR A 292 37.56 -0.71 4.65
C TYR A 292 38.04 0.40 5.58
N GLU A 293 38.78 1.38 5.06
CA GLU A 293 39.32 2.48 5.88
C GLU A 293 38.23 3.34 6.53
N GLU A 294 37.13 3.61 5.81
CA GLU A 294 36.02 4.45 6.30
C GLU A 294 35.10 3.67 7.25
N THR A 295 34.84 2.38 6.99
CA THR A 295 33.80 1.61 7.72
C THR A 295 34.34 0.54 8.67
N SER A 296 35.62 0.17 8.53
CA SER A 296 36.26 -0.99 9.19
C SER A 296 35.54 -2.33 8.94
N SER A 297 34.71 -2.42 7.90
CA SER A 297 33.94 -3.63 7.59
C SER A 297 34.80 -4.70 6.90
N ILE A 298 34.89 -5.88 7.51
CA ILE A 298 35.74 -6.99 7.03
C ILE A 298 35.31 -7.50 5.64
N VAL A 299 34.06 -7.24 5.22
CA VAL A 299 33.58 -7.62 3.88
C VAL A 299 34.45 -7.05 2.75
N PHE A 300 35.12 -5.91 2.98
CA PHE A 300 36.04 -5.34 1.99
C PHE A 300 37.33 -6.15 1.89
N LEU A 301 37.87 -6.61 3.01
CA LEU A 301 39.08 -7.43 3.05
C LEU A 301 38.85 -8.79 2.37
N THR A 302 37.68 -9.41 2.57
CA THR A 302 37.36 -10.68 1.90
C THR A 302 37.24 -10.53 0.38
N ARG A 303 36.73 -9.40 -0.11
CA ARG A 303 36.71 -9.11 -1.55
C ARG A 303 38.10 -8.84 -2.12
N LEU A 304 38.96 -8.16 -1.36
CA LEU A 304 40.36 -7.95 -1.74
C LEU A 304 41.13 -9.27 -1.73
N GLU A 305 40.87 -10.16 -0.77
CA GLU A 305 41.44 -11.50 -0.71
C GLU A 305 41.20 -12.28 -2.00
N ASP A 306 39.94 -12.43 -2.41
CA ASP A 306 39.61 -13.15 -3.64
C ASP A 306 40.31 -12.54 -4.86
N HIS A 307 40.42 -11.22 -4.91
CA HIS A 307 41.08 -10.51 -6.00
C HIS A 307 42.59 -10.75 -6.03
N PHE A 308 43.31 -10.53 -4.93
CA PHE A 308 44.76 -10.72 -4.87
C PHE A 308 45.18 -12.18 -5.03
N ILE A 309 44.37 -13.14 -4.56
CA ILE A 309 44.62 -14.56 -4.80
C ILE A 309 44.47 -14.90 -6.28
N THR A 310 43.44 -14.38 -6.95
CA THR A 310 43.21 -14.62 -8.38
C THR A 310 44.32 -14.01 -9.24
N GLU A 311 44.87 -12.86 -8.84
CA GLU A 311 46.00 -12.22 -9.52
C GLU A 311 47.36 -12.85 -9.19
N GLY A 312 47.43 -13.79 -8.22
CA GLY A 312 48.68 -14.44 -7.83
C GLY A 312 49.58 -13.60 -6.92
N GLU A 313 49.02 -12.58 -6.25
CA GLU A 313 49.73 -11.67 -5.34
C GLU A 313 49.26 -11.81 -3.86
N PRO A 314 49.28 -13.02 -3.26
CA PRO A 314 48.74 -13.22 -1.91
C PRO A 314 49.51 -12.47 -0.80
N GLY A 315 50.78 -12.12 -1.03
CA GLY A 315 51.59 -11.37 -0.07
C GLY A 315 51.01 -9.99 0.27
N THR A 316 50.41 -9.31 -0.72
CA THR A 316 49.83 -7.98 -0.53
C THR A 316 48.63 -8.01 0.40
N ILE A 317 47.74 -8.99 0.26
CA ILE A 317 46.57 -9.11 1.15
C ILE A 317 46.98 -9.54 2.57
N ILE A 318 48.00 -10.38 2.71
CA ILE A 318 48.56 -10.73 4.03
C ILE A 318 49.06 -9.46 4.75
N ASP A 319 49.82 -8.61 4.07
CA ASP A 319 50.30 -7.33 4.65
C ASP A 319 49.14 -6.41 5.04
N ILE A 320 48.09 -6.34 4.24
CA ILE A 320 46.88 -5.57 4.56
C ILE A 320 46.22 -6.08 5.85
N TYR A 321 46.03 -7.39 5.99
CA TYR A 321 45.49 -7.99 7.22
C TYR A 321 46.39 -7.73 8.43
N GLN A 322 47.71 -7.87 8.28
CA GLN A 322 48.66 -7.60 9.36
C GLN A 322 48.60 -6.14 9.81
N LYS A 323 48.55 -5.18 8.88
CA LYS A 323 48.37 -3.75 9.19
C LYS A 323 47.03 -3.46 9.86
N ALA A 324 45.97 -4.10 9.41
CA ALA A 324 44.64 -4.01 10.02
C ALA A 324 44.66 -4.48 11.49
N ILE A 325 45.27 -5.63 11.77
CA ILE A 325 45.42 -6.18 13.13
C ILE A 325 46.30 -5.27 14.00
N GLN A 326 47.35 -4.67 13.44
CA GLN A 326 48.19 -3.73 14.18
C GLN A 326 47.42 -2.48 14.62
N LYS A 327 46.50 -1.99 13.76
CA LYS A 327 45.64 -0.83 14.03
C LYS A 327 44.58 -1.13 15.08
N ASP A 328 43.93 -2.29 15.00
CA ASP A 328 42.95 -2.74 15.98
C ASP A 328 43.27 -4.16 16.49
N ARG A 329 44.11 -4.22 17.52
CA ARG A 329 44.57 -5.47 18.13
C ARG A 329 43.47 -6.23 18.87
N LYS A 330 42.33 -5.59 19.15
CA LYS A 330 41.23 -6.22 19.89
C LYS A 330 40.23 -6.91 18.96
N ASP A 331 40.25 -6.62 17.67
CA ASP A 331 39.38 -7.28 16.71
C ASP A 331 39.90 -8.67 16.34
N LEU A 332 39.52 -9.66 17.16
CA LEU A 332 39.88 -11.08 16.98
C LEU A 332 39.36 -11.66 15.65
N ARG A 333 38.36 -11.01 15.01
CA ARG A 333 37.87 -11.43 13.69
C ARG A 333 38.97 -11.27 12.64
N LEU A 334 39.78 -10.21 12.71
CA LEU A 334 40.87 -9.99 11.75
C LEU A 334 41.92 -11.10 11.84
N GLN A 335 42.24 -11.56 13.04
CA GLN A 335 43.14 -12.69 13.27
C GLN A 335 42.55 -13.99 12.71
N PHE A 336 41.26 -14.24 12.94
CA PHE A 336 40.56 -15.41 12.39
C PHE A 336 40.59 -15.41 10.86
N PHE A 337 40.27 -14.30 10.21
CA PHE A 337 40.30 -14.20 8.75
C PHE A 337 41.72 -14.31 8.18
N LEU A 338 42.73 -13.76 8.86
CA LEU A 338 44.14 -13.96 8.45
C LEU A 338 44.58 -15.42 8.58
N ALA A 339 44.22 -16.09 9.68
CA ALA A 339 44.51 -17.51 9.86
C ALA A 339 43.83 -18.36 8.78
N LYS A 340 42.57 -18.06 8.46
CA LYS A 340 41.83 -18.70 7.37
C LYS A 340 42.54 -18.51 6.02
N LEU A 341 43.06 -17.31 5.77
CA LEU A 341 43.83 -17.00 4.56
C LEU A 341 45.14 -17.81 4.52
N TYR A 342 45.90 -17.86 5.61
CA TYR A 342 47.11 -18.69 5.68
C TYR A 342 46.80 -20.17 5.43
N TYR A 343 45.72 -20.69 6.01
CA TYR A 343 45.28 -22.06 5.76
C TYR A 343 44.94 -22.28 4.28
N ARG A 344 44.20 -21.35 3.65
CA ARG A 344 43.87 -21.39 2.21
C ARG A 344 45.11 -21.40 1.31
N LEU A 345 46.19 -20.75 1.74
CA LEU A 345 47.47 -20.68 1.03
C LEU A 345 48.43 -21.82 1.40
N GLU A 346 47.98 -22.83 2.15
CA GLU A 346 48.79 -23.96 2.65
C GLU A 346 49.98 -23.51 3.54
N MET A 347 49.89 -22.31 4.13
CA MET A 347 50.85 -21.78 5.11
C MET A 347 50.45 -22.24 6.52
N ILE A 348 50.49 -23.55 6.75
CA ILE A 348 49.85 -24.20 7.91
C ILE A 348 50.40 -23.72 9.26
N ASP A 349 51.72 -23.55 9.39
CA ASP A 349 52.32 -23.10 10.67
C ASP A 349 51.93 -21.65 11.01
N TYR A 350 51.94 -20.76 10.01
CA TYR A 350 51.46 -19.38 10.20
C TYR A 350 49.98 -19.32 10.57
N ALA A 351 49.16 -20.22 9.99
CA ALA A 351 47.75 -20.34 10.37
C ALA A 351 47.61 -20.75 11.85
N LEU A 352 48.36 -21.77 12.28
CA LEU A 352 48.34 -22.26 13.66
C LEU A 352 48.80 -21.18 14.66
N ASP A 353 49.91 -20.50 14.37
CA ASP A 353 50.43 -19.43 15.22
C ASP A 353 49.44 -18.27 15.36
N THR A 354 48.79 -17.91 14.25
CA THR A 354 47.77 -16.84 14.25
C THR A 354 46.53 -17.24 15.05
N ILE A 355 46.09 -18.50 14.96
CA ILE A 355 44.95 -19.01 15.75
C ILE A 355 45.28 -19.06 17.23
N ASN A 356 46.47 -19.53 17.60
CA ASN A 356 46.91 -19.61 19.00
C ASN A 356 47.06 -18.24 19.67
N ALA A 357 47.21 -17.18 18.88
CA ALA A 357 47.20 -15.80 19.37
C ALA A 357 45.78 -15.27 19.68
N ILE A 358 44.72 -15.97 19.23
CA ILE A 358 43.34 -15.64 19.57
C ILE A 358 43.01 -16.21 20.95
N ASP A 359 42.53 -15.37 21.85
CA ASP A 359 41.99 -15.82 23.13
C ASP A 359 40.67 -16.58 22.89
N SER A 360 40.73 -17.91 22.96
CA SER A 360 39.59 -18.80 22.74
C SER A 360 38.46 -18.60 23.75
N SER A 361 38.73 -18.02 24.93
CA SER A 361 37.70 -17.69 25.91
C SER A 361 36.91 -16.43 25.53
N ALA A 362 37.56 -15.50 24.83
CA ALA A 362 36.95 -14.27 24.33
C ALA A 362 36.28 -14.44 22.95
N PHE A 363 36.65 -15.49 22.20
CA PHE A 363 36.14 -15.78 20.86
C PHE A 363 35.73 -17.25 20.71
N ASP A 364 34.72 -17.67 21.49
CA ASP A 364 34.05 -18.97 21.32
C ASP A 364 33.19 -18.95 20.05
N TYR A 365 33.85 -19.17 18.92
CA TYR A 365 33.25 -19.22 17.60
C TYR A 365 33.44 -20.62 17.02
N ARG A 366 32.34 -21.28 16.66
CA ARG A 366 32.36 -22.65 16.11
C ARG A 366 33.37 -22.81 14.97
N ASP A 367 33.40 -21.88 14.02
CA ASP A 367 34.28 -22.04 12.85
C ASP A 367 35.76 -21.79 13.20
N LEU A 368 36.08 -21.18 14.34
CA LEU A 368 37.46 -21.14 14.85
C LEU A 368 37.92 -22.56 15.21
N HIS A 369 37.09 -23.32 15.92
CA HIS A 369 37.38 -24.72 16.25
C HIS A 369 37.43 -25.61 15.01
N VAL A 370 36.55 -25.38 14.02
CA VAL A 370 36.64 -26.08 12.72
C VAL A 370 37.97 -25.78 12.04
N LEU A 371 38.35 -24.50 11.95
CA LEU A 371 39.60 -24.09 11.31
C LEU A 371 40.82 -24.68 12.03
N LEU A 372 40.87 -24.61 13.37
CA LEU A 372 41.96 -25.18 14.16
C LEU A 372 42.03 -26.70 14.02
N GLY A 373 40.87 -27.38 14.00
CA GLY A 373 40.78 -28.81 13.71
C GLY A 373 41.34 -29.15 12.34
N SER A 374 40.97 -28.40 11.30
CA SER A 374 41.51 -28.57 9.94
C SER A 374 43.02 -28.29 9.86
N VAL A 375 43.53 -27.31 10.61
CA VAL A 375 44.97 -27.04 10.70
C VAL A 375 45.72 -28.21 11.34
N TYR A 376 45.21 -28.78 12.45
CA TYR A 376 45.78 -29.97 13.07
C TYR A 376 45.71 -31.20 12.17
N GLU A 377 44.61 -31.38 11.44
CA GLU A 377 44.45 -32.45 10.47
C GLU A 377 45.52 -32.38 9.38
N ARG A 378 45.76 -31.19 8.80
CA ARG A 378 46.84 -30.98 7.81
C ARG A 378 48.23 -31.29 8.36
N ARG A 379 48.43 -31.14 9.68
CA ARG A 379 49.67 -31.52 10.38
C ARG A 379 49.72 -32.99 10.80
N SER A 380 48.72 -33.80 10.47
CA SER A 380 48.56 -35.18 10.94
C SER A 380 48.43 -35.33 12.47
N GLU A 381 48.02 -34.25 13.17
CA GLU A 381 47.76 -34.25 14.61
C GLU A 381 46.31 -34.63 14.90
N TYR A 382 45.91 -35.84 14.48
CA TYR A 382 44.51 -36.28 14.42
C TYR A 382 43.78 -36.23 15.77
N GLU A 383 44.45 -36.50 16.88
CA GLU A 383 43.85 -36.43 18.23
C GLU A 383 43.44 -35.00 18.59
N LYS A 384 44.29 -34.02 18.29
CA LYS A 384 43.97 -32.61 18.52
C LYS A 384 42.88 -32.14 17.57
N ALA A 385 42.96 -32.53 16.29
CA ALA A 385 41.94 -32.24 15.30
C ALA A 385 40.57 -32.75 15.74
N MET A 386 40.50 -34.01 16.18
CA MET A 386 39.28 -34.62 16.71
C MET A 386 38.71 -33.84 17.89
N ASN A 387 39.55 -33.43 18.84
CA ASN A 387 39.09 -32.67 20.01
C ASN A 387 38.52 -31.31 19.61
N GLU A 388 39.16 -30.60 18.69
CA GLU A 388 38.63 -29.33 18.20
C GLU A 388 37.32 -29.50 17.42
N PHE A 389 37.19 -30.56 16.61
CA PHE A 389 35.90 -30.86 15.96
C PHE A 389 34.81 -31.22 16.97
N LYS A 390 35.12 -31.94 18.06
CA LYS A 390 34.18 -32.19 19.16
C LYS A 390 33.73 -30.88 19.81
N ASN A 391 34.67 -29.96 20.07
CA ASN A 391 34.38 -28.63 20.59
C ASN A 391 33.45 -27.85 19.64
N ALA A 392 33.75 -27.87 18.33
CA ALA A 392 32.92 -27.22 17.30
C ALA A 392 31.49 -27.76 17.27
N LEU A 393 31.31 -29.06 17.51
CA LEU A 393 30.01 -29.73 17.54
C LEU A 393 29.32 -29.63 18.91
N LYS A 394 30.01 -29.11 19.95
CA LYS A 394 29.57 -29.13 21.36
C LYS A 394 29.17 -30.53 21.83
N VAL A 395 29.86 -31.54 21.31
CA VAL A 395 29.59 -32.95 21.62
C VAL A 395 30.44 -33.33 22.83
N GLU A 396 29.87 -33.19 24.02
CA GLU A 396 30.51 -33.61 25.28
C GLU A 396 30.50 -35.13 25.46
N LYS A 397 29.56 -35.82 24.81
CA LYS A 397 29.37 -37.28 24.92
C LYS A 397 29.49 -37.93 23.55
N PRO A 398 30.06 -39.14 23.44
CA PRO A 398 30.05 -39.89 22.18
C PRO A 398 28.61 -39.99 21.65
N LEU A 399 28.47 -40.08 20.32
CA LEU A 399 27.19 -40.35 19.67
C LEU A 399 26.66 -41.70 20.18
N LEU A 400 25.82 -41.65 21.19
CA LEU A 400 25.17 -42.82 21.78
C LEU A 400 23.79 -42.94 21.13
N VAL A 401 23.59 -44.01 20.38
CA VAL A 401 22.27 -44.41 19.92
C VAL A 401 21.62 -45.17 21.09
N PRO A 402 20.61 -44.60 21.77
CA PRO A 402 20.02 -45.24 22.92
C PRO A 402 19.24 -46.49 22.48
N PHE A 403 19.08 -47.41 23.41
CA PHE A 403 18.21 -48.57 23.25
C PHE A 403 16.80 -48.23 23.72
N CYS A 404 15.79 -48.68 23.00
CA CYS A 404 14.41 -48.64 23.45
C CYS A 404 13.80 -50.04 23.56
N CYS A 405 13.05 -50.28 24.64
CA CYS A 405 12.26 -51.49 24.82
C CYS A 405 11.04 -51.47 23.89
N SER A 406 10.97 -52.37 22.92
CA SER A 406 9.87 -52.52 21.96
C SER A 406 8.51 -52.87 22.59
N ASN A 407 8.49 -53.24 23.88
CA ASN A 407 7.28 -53.65 24.57
C ASN A 407 6.68 -52.56 25.49
N CYS A 408 7.50 -51.70 26.09
CA CYS A 408 7.03 -50.67 27.02
C CYS A 408 7.60 -49.27 26.77
N ASN A 409 8.44 -49.13 25.74
CA ASN A 409 9.09 -47.89 25.33
C ASN A 409 10.04 -47.27 26.36
N TYR A 410 10.56 -48.08 27.29
CA TYR A 410 11.64 -47.69 28.19
C TYR A 410 12.93 -47.40 27.40
N ILE A 411 13.55 -46.26 27.62
CA ILE A 411 14.80 -45.84 26.96
C ILE A 411 15.97 -46.05 27.91
N SER A 412 17.07 -46.62 27.40
CA SER A 412 18.30 -46.91 28.13
C SER A 412 19.52 -46.59 27.26
N ASP A 413 20.56 -46.00 27.85
CA ASP A 413 21.84 -45.78 27.15
C ASP A 413 22.67 -47.08 27.08
N GLU A 414 22.34 -48.08 27.90
CA GLU A 414 23.00 -49.40 27.93
C GLU A 414 22.06 -50.52 27.51
N TRP A 415 22.60 -51.52 26.80
CA TRP A 415 21.84 -52.70 26.42
C TRP A 415 21.66 -53.65 27.61
N SER A 416 20.45 -54.20 27.76
CA SER A 416 20.15 -55.25 28.74
C SER A 416 19.29 -56.35 28.10
N GLY A 417 19.52 -57.60 28.49
CA GLY A 417 18.69 -58.73 28.05
C GLY A 417 17.26 -58.70 28.63
N ARG A 418 17.01 -57.92 29.70
CA ARG A 418 15.70 -57.79 30.34
C ARG A 418 15.38 -56.33 30.61
N CYS A 419 14.21 -55.87 30.15
CA CYS A 419 13.75 -54.52 30.40
C CYS A 419 13.60 -54.28 31.92
N PRO A 420 14.25 -53.24 32.49
CA PRO A 420 14.15 -52.97 33.93
C PRO A 420 12.76 -52.48 34.32
N GLU A 421 12.00 -51.88 33.40
CA GLU A 421 10.65 -51.37 33.65
C GLU A 421 9.60 -52.48 33.52
N CYS A 422 9.38 -53.04 32.33
CA CYS A 422 8.32 -54.04 32.11
C CYS A 422 8.75 -55.50 32.37
N LYS A 423 10.02 -55.74 32.71
CA LYS A 423 10.58 -57.07 33.03
C LYS A 423 10.56 -58.10 31.87
N SER A 424 10.18 -57.69 30.66
CA SER A 424 10.22 -58.50 29.44
C SER A 424 11.65 -58.74 28.97
N TRP A 425 11.91 -59.91 28.39
CA TRP A 425 13.23 -60.32 27.88
C TRP A 425 13.36 -60.01 26.38
N ASN A 426 14.58 -59.69 25.93
CA ASN A 426 14.94 -59.49 24.52
C ASN A 426 14.11 -58.41 23.80
N THR A 427 13.71 -57.37 24.50
CA THR A 427 12.88 -56.30 23.94
C THR A 427 13.66 -55.03 23.56
N PHE A 428 14.92 -54.87 23.97
CA PHE A 428 15.69 -53.68 23.61
C PHE A 428 16.20 -53.72 22.16
N ILE A 429 15.82 -52.70 21.40
CA ILE A 429 16.27 -52.41 20.03
C ILE A 429 16.94 -51.03 19.99
N PHE A 430 17.79 -50.74 19.01
CA PHE A 430 18.35 -49.40 18.83
C PHE A 430 17.24 -48.42 18.40
N ASP A 431 17.14 -47.27 19.06
CA ASP A 431 16.14 -46.24 18.76
C ASP A 431 16.65 -45.27 17.69
N ILE A 432 16.96 -45.80 16.50
CA ILE A 432 17.49 -45.03 15.36
C ILE A 432 16.38 -44.17 14.72
N ASP A 433 15.13 -44.66 14.73
CA ASP A 433 13.98 -44.06 14.06
C ASP A 433 13.05 -43.26 15.00
N GLU A 434 13.49 -42.93 16.23
CA GLU A 434 12.69 -42.26 17.27
C GLU A 434 11.34 -42.96 17.60
N ILE A 435 11.29 -44.28 17.47
CA ILE A 435 10.08 -45.12 17.61
C ILE A 435 9.39 -44.85 18.95
N CYS A 436 10.18 -44.62 19.99
CA CYS A 436 9.67 -44.40 21.35
C CYS A 436 9.26 -42.95 21.63
N LYS A 437 9.68 -41.97 20.82
CA LYS A 437 9.13 -40.59 20.88
C LYS A 437 7.77 -40.49 20.19
N ILE A 438 7.53 -41.27 19.14
CA ILE A 438 6.28 -41.23 18.36
C ILE A 438 5.08 -41.75 19.18
N GLN A 439 5.24 -42.86 19.91
CA GLN A 439 4.15 -43.45 20.68
C GLN A 439 3.83 -42.73 21.99
N LYS A 440 4.82 -42.08 22.64
CA LYS A 440 4.58 -41.25 23.85
C LYS A 440 3.62 -40.08 23.60
N ARG A 441 3.63 -39.52 22.38
CA ARG A 441 2.68 -38.47 21.96
C ARG A 441 1.26 -39.00 21.73
N GLN A 442 1.10 -40.29 21.41
CA GLN A 442 -0.21 -40.92 21.21
C GLN A 442 -0.85 -41.42 22.51
N SER A 443 -0.06 -41.67 23.55
CA SER A 443 -0.55 -42.07 24.88
C SER A 443 -0.83 -40.89 25.82
N SER A 444 -0.59 -39.65 25.39
CA SER A 444 -0.80 -38.41 26.17
C SER A 444 -1.86 -37.46 25.60
N THR A 445 -2.59 -37.93 24.58
CA THR A 445 -3.91 -37.43 24.14
C THR A 445 -4.96 -38.46 24.53
#